data_AF-A0A7L4Z7V6-F1
#
_entry.id   AF-A0A7L4Z7V6-F1
#
_cell.length_a   1.000
_cell.length_b   1.000
_cell.length_c   1.000
_cell.angle_alpha   90.00
_cell.angle_beta   90.00
_cell.angle_gamma   90.00
#
_symmetry.space_group_name_H-M   'P 1'
#
loop_
_entity.id
_entity.type
_entity.pdbx_description
1 polymer ?
#
loop_
_entity_poly.entity_id
_entity_poly.type
_entity_poly.pdbx_seq_one_letter_code
_entity_poly.pdbx_strand_id
1 'polypeptide(L)'
;MNDRHASAERHDDRDEIARLLPAPADWDLPREQHLRHKDLLMRHIDRDQAESTAPEPAAAPVRRARPPLRPALVASAAALALAAAGTAGAVLSGTGGHDDAAARHAAADMRPAAALLHRISNAAAHHGTLTVRDDQFLYTREKVREADLTSGKAVVSPLKDAESWMAQQPGPLHRLGLSRTDGETLPINAELGDTKGTPAGLSRPTYNWLASLPADPDKLLAYLYAKTPAAEGRERDQAVFEQIGGLLGGLMPPRTAAALYQAAAKIPGVDRSSGARDAIGRQGLGIVRDDKRYGVRTEWVFDTRDYSFLGSRSYLTKDTSYGKAGTLLFSSAELAHAVVDKAGVRPAAEDGSGTA
;
A
#
# COMPACT_ATOMS: atom_id res chain seq x y z
N MET A 1 71.35 -10.05 -4.40
CA MET A 1 70.40 -10.08 -5.55
C MET A 1 69.40 -11.18 -5.27
N ASN A 2 68.08 -11.04 -5.23
CA ASN A 2 67.13 -9.99 -5.58
C ASN A 2 65.83 -10.39 -4.87
N ASP A 3 65.21 -9.54 -4.04
CA ASP A 3 63.80 -9.71 -3.63
C ASP A 3 63.22 -8.42 -3.02
N ARG A 4 63.50 -7.28 -3.67
CA ARG A 4 62.90 -5.98 -3.30
C ARG A 4 62.23 -5.23 -4.45
N HIS A 5 62.23 -5.78 -5.66
CA HIS A 5 61.68 -5.08 -6.82
C HIS A 5 60.19 -5.33 -7.10
N ALA A 6 59.60 -6.43 -6.60
CA ALA A 6 58.22 -6.77 -6.95
C ALA A 6 57.11 -5.93 -6.29
N SER A 7 57.42 -5.11 -5.27
CA SER A 7 56.40 -4.25 -4.60
C SER A 7 56.47 -2.77 -4.98
N ALA A 8 57.61 -2.30 -5.51
CA ALA A 8 57.77 -0.92 -5.96
C ALA A 8 57.17 -0.72 -7.36
N GLU A 9 57.41 -1.63 -8.29
CA GLU A 9 56.87 -1.55 -9.67
C GLU A 9 55.34 -1.61 -9.70
N ARG A 10 54.70 -2.42 -8.84
CA ARG A 10 53.23 -2.49 -8.75
C ARG A 10 52.56 -1.22 -8.22
N HIS A 11 53.29 -0.38 -7.49
CA HIS A 11 52.79 0.94 -7.06
C HIS A 11 53.01 1.99 -8.15
N ASP A 12 54.17 1.96 -8.82
CA ASP A 12 54.53 2.91 -9.86
C ASP A 12 53.63 2.76 -11.10
N ASP A 13 53.35 1.53 -11.52
CA ASP A 13 52.39 1.24 -12.61
C ASP A 13 50.98 1.74 -12.26
N ARG A 14 50.58 1.67 -10.98
CA ARG A 14 49.27 2.14 -10.53
C ARG A 14 49.15 3.66 -10.62
N ASP A 15 50.20 4.37 -10.25
CA ASP A 15 50.26 5.82 -10.26
C ASP A 15 50.47 6.39 -11.66
N GLU A 16 51.12 5.64 -12.55
CA GLU A 16 51.25 5.98 -13.97
C GLU A 16 49.93 5.74 -14.73
N ILE A 17 49.24 4.62 -14.46
CA ILE A 17 47.89 4.36 -14.98
C ILE A 17 46.89 5.41 -14.47
N ALA A 18 46.99 5.82 -13.20
CA ALA A 18 46.11 6.85 -12.64
C ALA A 18 46.23 8.24 -13.32
N ARG A 19 47.38 8.55 -13.93
CA ARG A 19 47.61 9.81 -14.66
C ARG A 19 47.18 9.76 -16.13
N LEU A 20 47.05 8.56 -16.70
CA LEU A 20 46.53 8.33 -18.05
C LEU A 20 45.00 8.19 -18.08
N LEU A 21 44.37 7.97 -16.91
CA LEU A 21 42.93 8.03 -16.76
C LEU A 21 42.48 9.50 -16.78
N PRO A 22 41.43 9.85 -17.53
CA PRO A 22 40.82 11.17 -17.41
C PRO A 22 40.47 11.42 -15.94
N ALA A 23 40.67 12.66 -15.46
CA ALA A 23 40.32 13.06 -14.10
C ALA A 23 38.95 12.46 -13.75
N PRO A 24 38.78 11.83 -12.56
CA PRO A 24 37.50 11.24 -12.20
C PRO A 24 36.46 12.34 -12.41
N ALA A 25 35.53 12.11 -13.33
CA ALA A 25 34.38 12.99 -13.44
C ALA A 25 33.80 13.06 -12.04
N ASP A 26 33.58 14.27 -11.52
CA ASP A 26 32.82 14.47 -10.29
C ASP A 26 31.49 13.74 -10.50
N TRP A 27 31.38 12.53 -9.95
CA TRP A 27 30.21 11.69 -10.08
C TRP A 27 29.16 12.22 -9.12
N ASP A 28 28.52 13.31 -9.53
CA ASP A 28 27.30 13.82 -8.94
C ASP A 28 26.17 12.88 -9.36
N LEU A 29 26.05 11.74 -8.66
CA LEU A 29 25.06 10.69 -8.92
C LEU A 29 23.75 10.94 -8.13
N PRO A 30 22.80 11.74 -8.68
CA PRO A 30 21.37 11.48 -8.44
C PRO A 30 20.50 11.58 -9.71
N ARG A 31 21.08 11.48 -10.92
CA ARG A 31 20.30 11.39 -12.18
C ARG A 31 20.29 10.00 -12.81
N GLU A 32 21.37 9.22 -12.70
CA GLU A 32 21.46 7.95 -13.44
C GLU A 32 20.57 6.83 -12.91
N GLN A 33 20.34 6.71 -11.60
CA GLN A 33 19.51 5.61 -11.07
C GLN A 33 18.01 5.80 -11.38
N HIS A 34 17.51 7.03 -11.27
CA HIS A 34 16.13 7.38 -11.60
C HIS A 34 15.88 7.35 -13.11
N LEU A 35 16.88 7.77 -13.92
CA LEU A 35 16.83 7.60 -15.38
C LEU A 35 16.98 6.13 -15.80
N ARG A 36 17.73 5.28 -15.10
CA ARG A 36 17.80 3.84 -15.39
C ARG A 36 16.52 3.10 -15.03
N HIS A 37 15.86 3.45 -13.92
CA HIS A 37 14.57 2.87 -13.55
C HIS A 37 13.46 3.30 -14.53
N LYS A 38 13.46 4.57 -14.93
CA LYS A 38 12.57 5.10 -15.98
C LYS A 38 12.89 4.54 -17.36
N ASP A 39 14.16 4.39 -17.75
CA ASP A 39 14.58 3.78 -19.02
C ASP A 39 14.24 2.28 -19.08
N LEU A 40 14.25 1.58 -17.94
CA LEU A 40 13.83 0.19 -17.85
C LEU A 40 12.31 0.04 -17.98
N LEU A 41 11.52 0.96 -17.42
CA LEU A 41 10.07 1.02 -17.59
C LEU A 41 9.68 1.43 -19.03
N MET A 42 10.36 2.42 -19.61
CA MET A 42 10.07 2.89 -20.98
C MET A 42 10.48 1.88 -22.06
N ARG A 43 11.62 1.20 -21.92
CA ARG A 43 12.04 0.13 -22.85
C ARG A 43 11.15 -1.12 -22.78
N HIS A 44 10.37 -1.28 -21.71
CA HIS A 44 9.38 -2.36 -21.61
C HIS A 44 8.14 -2.03 -22.44
N ILE A 45 7.67 -0.78 -22.37
CA ILE A 45 6.52 -0.28 -23.13
C ILE A 45 6.79 -0.28 -24.64
N ASP A 46 7.98 0.17 -25.08
CA ASP A 46 8.33 0.21 -26.51
C ASP A 46 8.51 -1.19 -27.12
N ARG A 47 8.91 -2.19 -26.33
CA ARG A 47 9.10 -3.58 -26.79
C ARG A 47 7.78 -4.33 -26.90
N ASP A 48 6.84 -4.11 -25.98
CA ASP A 48 5.48 -4.66 -26.04
C ASP A 48 4.70 -4.14 -27.26
N GLN A 49 4.97 -2.91 -27.69
CA GLN A 49 4.40 -2.34 -28.90
C GLN A 49 5.03 -2.92 -30.19
N ALA A 50 6.34 -3.20 -30.19
CA ALA A 50 7.02 -3.81 -31.33
C ALA A 50 6.61 -5.29 -31.53
N GLU A 51 6.41 -6.04 -30.43
CA GLU A 51 5.96 -7.44 -30.48
C GLU A 51 4.47 -7.58 -30.83
N SER A 52 3.63 -6.58 -30.46
CA SER A 52 2.22 -6.52 -30.88
C SER A 52 2.01 -6.16 -32.36
N THR A 53 3.08 -5.81 -33.09
CA THR A 53 3.00 -5.42 -34.51
C THR A 53 3.67 -6.44 -35.46
N ALA A 54 4.13 -7.59 -34.95
CA ALA A 54 4.65 -8.67 -35.79
C ALA A 54 3.49 -9.47 -36.42
N PRO A 55 3.42 -9.62 -37.76
CA PRO A 55 2.35 -10.39 -38.38
C PRO A 55 2.53 -11.89 -38.12
N GLU A 56 1.56 -12.50 -37.44
CA GLU A 56 1.50 -13.93 -37.17
C GLU A 56 1.07 -14.72 -38.44
N PRO A 57 1.71 -15.86 -38.77
CA PRO A 57 1.38 -16.65 -39.95
C PRO A 57 0.04 -17.39 -39.79
N ALA A 58 -0.76 -17.38 -40.87
CA ALA A 58 -2.09 -17.95 -40.93
C ALA A 58 -2.14 -19.47 -40.66
N ALA A 59 -3.07 -19.90 -39.79
CA ALA A 59 -3.45 -21.30 -39.58
C ALA A 59 -4.97 -21.52 -39.76
N ALA A 60 -5.30 -22.63 -40.43
CA ALA A 60 -6.58 -22.99 -41.04
C ALA A 60 -7.69 -23.48 -40.06
N PRO A 61 -8.97 -23.62 -40.48
CA PRO A 61 -10.11 -23.73 -39.56
C PRO A 61 -10.46 -25.19 -39.20
N VAL A 62 -10.84 -25.43 -37.94
CA VAL A 62 -11.40 -26.72 -37.48
C VAL A 62 -12.82 -26.53 -36.93
N ARG A 63 -13.72 -27.41 -37.36
CA ARG A 63 -15.19 -27.32 -37.27
C ARG A 63 -15.75 -27.59 -35.85
N ARG A 64 -16.92 -26.96 -35.61
CA ARG A 64 -17.81 -27.07 -34.43
C ARG A 64 -18.44 -28.47 -34.25
N ALA A 65 -18.65 -28.85 -33.00
CA ALA A 65 -19.73 -29.76 -32.58
C ALA A 65 -20.24 -29.40 -31.16
N ARG A 66 -21.56 -29.32 -30.98
CA ARG A 66 -22.29 -29.17 -29.70
C ARG A 66 -22.95 -30.50 -29.33
N PRO A 67 -23.23 -30.76 -28.03
CA PRO A 67 -24.52 -31.42 -27.70
C PRO A 67 -25.13 -30.85 -26.37
N PRO A 68 -26.23 -31.39 -25.79
CA PRO A 68 -27.52 -30.68 -25.73
C PRO A 68 -28.06 -30.40 -24.30
N LEU A 69 -29.03 -29.49 -24.23
CA LEU A 69 -29.84 -29.16 -23.04
C LEU A 69 -30.92 -30.21 -22.76
N ARG A 70 -31.22 -30.46 -21.48
CA ARG A 70 -32.56 -30.89 -21.01
C ARG A 70 -32.93 -30.25 -19.65
N PRO A 71 -34.22 -30.03 -19.35
CA PRO A 71 -34.70 -29.20 -18.24
C PRO A 71 -35.31 -30.03 -17.09
N ALA A 72 -35.39 -29.44 -15.89
CA ALA A 72 -36.40 -29.78 -14.87
C ALA A 72 -36.70 -28.57 -13.98
N LEU A 73 -38.00 -28.34 -13.77
CA LEU A 73 -38.65 -27.26 -13.02
C LEU A 73 -39.00 -27.71 -11.59
N VAL A 74 -39.54 -26.74 -10.82
CA VAL A 74 -40.32 -26.80 -9.56
C VAL A 74 -39.46 -26.63 -8.29
N ALA A 75 -39.35 -25.45 -7.66
CA ALA A 75 -40.30 -24.52 -7.02
C ALA A 75 -40.75 -24.93 -5.60
N SER A 76 -40.38 -24.13 -4.59
CA SER A 76 -41.27 -23.72 -3.49
C SER A 76 -40.60 -22.69 -2.57
N ALA A 77 -41.33 -21.59 -2.35
CA ALA A 77 -41.05 -20.47 -1.49
C ALA A 77 -41.33 -20.77 0.00
N ALA A 78 -40.67 -20.04 0.90
CA ALA A 78 -41.18 -19.72 2.22
C ALA A 78 -40.70 -18.31 2.62
N ALA A 79 -41.64 -17.38 2.69
CA ALA A 79 -41.50 -16.06 3.31
C ALA A 79 -42.08 -16.11 4.74
N LEU A 80 -41.58 -15.22 5.61
CA LEU A 80 -42.14 -14.64 6.86
C LEU A 80 -40.93 -14.30 7.77
N ALA A 81 -40.47 -13.05 7.89
CA ALA A 81 -41.04 -11.86 8.56
C ALA A 81 -41.01 -11.91 10.10
N LEU A 82 -40.71 -10.75 10.71
CA LEU A 82 -40.67 -10.34 12.15
C LEU A 82 -39.25 -10.32 12.75
N ALA A 83 -38.80 -9.31 13.51
CA ALA A 83 -39.39 -8.04 13.95
C ALA A 83 -38.27 -7.13 14.50
N ALA A 84 -38.58 -5.84 14.60
CA ALA A 84 -37.79 -4.82 15.27
C ALA A 84 -37.73 -4.97 16.80
N ALA A 85 -36.81 -4.18 17.37
CA ALA A 85 -36.70 -3.72 18.75
C ALA A 85 -36.02 -4.65 19.78
N GLY A 86 -34.92 -4.12 20.33
CA GLY A 86 -34.22 -4.66 21.48
C GLY A 86 -33.26 -3.63 22.06
N THR A 87 -33.78 -2.51 22.56
CA THR A 87 -33.09 -1.72 23.58
C THR A 87 -32.95 -2.58 24.83
N ALA A 88 -31.75 -3.06 25.11
CA ALA A 88 -31.37 -3.56 26.42
C ALA A 88 -30.22 -2.69 26.93
N GLY A 89 -30.56 -1.68 27.72
CA GLY A 89 -29.63 -1.09 28.67
C GLY A 89 -29.25 -2.16 29.67
N ALA A 90 -28.04 -2.71 29.53
CA ALA A 90 -27.39 -3.45 30.60
C ALA A 90 -26.51 -2.46 31.36
N VAL A 91 -27.05 -1.93 32.46
CA VAL A 91 -26.25 -1.29 33.49
C VAL A 91 -25.51 -2.41 34.23
N LEU A 92 -24.35 -2.80 33.72
CA LEU A 92 -23.41 -3.63 34.48
C LEU A 92 -22.59 -2.68 35.36
N SER A 93 -23.12 -2.39 36.55
CA SER A 93 -22.30 -1.99 37.68
C SER A 93 -21.40 -3.16 38.07
N GLY A 94 -20.19 -3.19 37.52
CA GLY A 94 -19.18 -4.20 37.82
C GLY A 94 -17.79 -3.57 37.78
N THR A 95 -17.31 -3.12 38.95
CA THR A 95 -15.89 -3.00 39.37
C THR A 95 -14.79 -2.78 38.30
N GLY A 96 -14.97 -1.84 37.35
CA GLY A 96 -13.96 -1.47 36.34
C GLY A 96 -13.09 -0.26 36.70
N GLY A 97 -13.24 0.31 37.90
CA GLY A 97 -12.68 1.63 38.23
C GLY A 97 -11.15 1.72 38.26
N HIS A 98 -10.43 0.62 38.47
CA HIS A 98 -8.97 0.62 38.52
C HIS A 98 -8.33 0.55 37.13
N ASP A 99 -8.84 -0.29 36.23
CA ASP A 99 -8.29 -0.43 34.87
C ASP A 99 -8.62 0.78 34.00
N ASP A 100 -9.81 1.35 34.15
CA ASP A 100 -10.21 2.58 33.46
C ASP A 100 -9.42 3.80 33.96
N ALA A 101 -9.15 3.90 35.26
CA ALA A 101 -8.37 5.00 35.81
C ALA A 101 -6.89 4.89 35.38
N ALA A 102 -6.32 3.69 35.40
CA ALA A 102 -4.95 3.44 34.94
C ALA A 102 -4.81 3.69 33.42
N ALA A 103 -5.77 3.24 32.61
CA ALA A 103 -5.80 3.51 31.18
C ALA A 103 -5.96 5.01 30.87
N ARG A 104 -6.77 5.75 31.65
CA ARG A 104 -6.92 7.20 31.54
C ARG A 104 -5.64 7.96 31.93
N HIS A 105 -4.92 7.53 32.97
CA HIS A 105 -3.64 8.13 33.37
C HIS A 105 -2.56 7.84 32.33
N ALA A 106 -2.46 6.59 31.86
CA ALA A 106 -1.54 6.22 30.78
C ALA A 106 -1.82 7.02 29.50
N ALA A 107 -3.08 7.22 29.13
CA ALA A 107 -3.47 8.05 27.99
C ALA A 107 -3.17 9.54 28.17
N ALA A 108 -3.16 10.05 29.41
CA ALA A 108 -2.81 11.43 29.73
C ALA A 108 -1.30 11.70 29.60
N ASP A 109 -0.46 10.69 29.87
CA ASP A 109 1.00 10.77 29.73
C ASP A 109 1.49 10.56 28.28
N MET A 110 0.60 10.13 27.38
CA MET A 110 0.94 9.90 25.98
C MET A 110 1.04 11.22 25.19
N ARG A 111 2.04 11.30 24.29
CA ARG A 111 2.06 12.33 23.23
C ARG A 111 0.71 12.35 22.49
N PRO A 112 0.20 13.52 22.06
CA PRO A 112 -1.14 13.62 21.47
C PRO A 112 -1.42 12.62 20.35
N ALA A 113 -0.44 12.39 19.47
CA ALA A 113 -0.53 11.42 18.37
C ALA A 113 -0.62 9.96 18.84
N ALA A 114 0.19 9.60 19.84
CA ALA A 114 0.15 8.27 20.42
C ALA A 114 -1.20 8.00 21.09
N ALA A 115 -1.76 8.98 21.80
CA ALA A 115 -3.10 8.86 22.39
C ALA A 115 -4.21 8.71 21.32
N LEU A 116 -4.08 9.41 20.18
CA LEU A 116 -5.03 9.24 19.07
C LEU A 116 -4.89 7.85 18.41
N LEU A 117 -3.68 7.42 18.08
CA LEU A 117 -3.43 6.09 17.52
C LEU A 117 -3.86 4.97 18.47
N HIS A 118 -3.77 5.17 19.78
CA HIS A 118 -4.31 4.23 20.76
C HIS A 118 -5.84 4.11 20.68
N ARG A 119 -6.57 5.23 20.54
CA ARG A 119 -8.03 5.19 20.32
C ARG A 119 -8.41 4.50 19.00
N ILE A 120 -7.69 4.83 17.91
CA ILE A 120 -7.89 4.20 16.60
C ILE A 120 -7.63 2.68 16.70
N SER A 121 -6.56 2.28 17.40
CA SER A 121 -6.21 0.88 17.66
C SER A 121 -7.33 0.14 18.38
N ASN A 122 -7.88 0.72 19.46
CA ASN A 122 -8.98 0.11 20.22
C ASN A 122 -10.24 -0.04 19.35
N ALA A 123 -10.59 0.98 18.56
CA ALA A 123 -11.72 0.90 17.64
C ALA A 123 -11.53 -0.21 16.59
N ALA A 124 -10.34 -0.27 15.98
CA ALA A 124 -10.00 -1.29 14.98
C ALA A 124 -10.05 -2.72 15.56
N ALA A 125 -9.69 -2.91 16.83
CA ALA A 125 -9.75 -4.21 17.51
C ALA A 125 -11.19 -4.76 17.66
N HIS A 126 -12.19 -3.89 17.63
CA HIS A 126 -13.61 -4.25 17.75
C HIS A 126 -14.32 -4.48 16.41
N HIS A 127 -13.60 -4.35 15.28
CA HIS A 127 -14.18 -4.66 13.98
C HIS A 127 -14.43 -6.16 13.84
N GLY A 128 -15.45 -6.51 13.04
CA GLY A 128 -15.76 -7.90 12.75
C GLY A 128 -14.61 -8.61 12.03
N THR A 129 -14.27 -9.82 12.47
CA THR A 129 -13.30 -10.66 11.76
C THR A 129 -13.96 -11.24 10.50
N LEU A 130 -13.27 -11.12 9.38
CA LEU A 130 -13.67 -11.74 8.12
C LEU A 130 -12.90 -13.05 7.92
N THR A 131 -13.54 -14.02 7.27
CA THR A 131 -12.84 -15.19 6.73
C THR A 131 -12.63 -14.97 5.24
N VAL A 132 -11.37 -14.94 4.83
CA VAL A 132 -10.95 -14.78 3.43
C VAL A 132 -10.33 -16.09 2.97
N ARG A 133 -10.89 -16.69 1.92
CA ARG A 133 -10.35 -17.92 1.35
C ARG A 133 -9.20 -17.63 0.40
N ASP A 134 -8.32 -18.60 0.24
CA ASP A 134 -7.14 -18.51 -0.62
C ASP A 134 -7.48 -18.32 -2.11
N ASP A 135 -8.67 -18.74 -2.54
CA ASP A 135 -9.15 -18.63 -3.93
C ASP A 135 -9.88 -17.30 -4.22
N GLN A 136 -9.96 -16.40 -3.24
CA GLN A 136 -10.66 -15.11 -3.36
C GLN A 136 -9.70 -13.94 -3.64
N PHE A 137 -10.31 -12.78 -3.84
CA PHE A 137 -9.63 -11.51 -4.05
C PHE A 137 -10.07 -10.50 -2.99
N LEU A 138 -9.14 -9.70 -2.51
CA LEU A 138 -9.45 -8.47 -1.78
C LEU A 138 -9.69 -7.36 -2.80
N TYR A 139 -10.89 -6.83 -2.78
CA TYR A 139 -11.30 -5.68 -3.57
C TYR A 139 -11.07 -4.40 -2.76
N THR A 140 -10.45 -3.40 -3.39
CA THR A 140 -10.39 -2.02 -2.89
C THR A 140 -10.85 -1.09 -4.00
N ARG A 141 -11.64 -0.09 -3.64
CA ARG A 141 -12.01 1.03 -4.50
C ARG A 141 -11.68 2.33 -3.80
N GLU A 142 -11.02 3.22 -4.54
CA GLU A 142 -10.55 4.50 -4.04
C GLU A 142 -10.61 5.59 -5.11
N LYS A 143 -10.50 6.84 -4.67
CA LYS A 143 -10.17 7.98 -5.52
C LYS A 143 -8.73 8.38 -5.30
N VAL A 144 -7.93 8.43 -6.36
CA VAL A 144 -6.50 8.74 -6.28
C VAL A 144 -6.09 9.86 -7.20
N ARG A 145 -5.08 10.63 -6.79
CA ARG A 145 -4.33 11.54 -7.65
C ARG A 145 -2.88 11.53 -7.21
N GLU A 146 -2.00 11.60 -8.18
CA GLU A 146 -0.56 11.56 -7.96
C GLU A 146 0.17 12.55 -8.86
N ALA A 147 1.34 12.97 -8.43
CA ALA A 147 2.24 13.79 -9.23
C ALA A 147 3.02 12.92 -10.20
N ASP A 148 2.84 13.19 -11.49
CA ASP A 148 3.73 12.70 -12.53
C ASP A 148 5.04 13.52 -12.48
N LEU A 149 6.17 12.83 -12.36
CA LEU A 149 7.51 13.42 -12.34
C LEU A 149 8.28 13.22 -13.66
N THR A 150 7.68 12.60 -14.69
CA THR A 150 8.35 12.21 -15.95
C THR A 150 8.92 13.40 -16.71
N SER A 151 8.28 14.56 -16.59
CA SER A 151 8.72 15.84 -17.17
C SER A 151 9.89 16.49 -16.42
N GLY A 152 10.29 15.94 -15.26
CA GLY A 152 11.24 16.55 -14.33
C GLY A 152 10.61 17.60 -13.40
N LYS A 153 9.31 17.88 -13.54
CA LYS A 153 8.49 18.66 -12.62
C LYS A 153 7.31 17.82 -12.15
N ALA A 154 6.86 18.07 -10.93
CA ALA A 154 5.67 17.49 -10.36
C ALA A 154 4.42 18.08 -11.02
N VAL A 155 3.75 17.27 -11.83
CA VAL A 155 2.48 17.60 -12.46
C VAL A 155 1.41 16.71 -11.86
N VAL A 156 0.54 17.29 -11.03
CA VAL A 156 -0.52 16.53 -10.36
C VAL A 156 -1.59 16.13 -11.37
N SER A 157 -1.81 14.82 -11.50
CA SER A 157 -2.86 14.26 -12.33
C SER A 157 -4.27 14.62 -11.81
N PRO A 158 -5.30 14.63 -12.68
CA PRO A 158 -6.68 14.70 -12.25
C PRO A 158 -7.03 13.59 -11.25
N LEU A 159 -8.07 13.79 -10.45
CA LEU A 159 -8.57 12.75 -9.55
C LEU A 159 -9.21 11.61 -10.36
N LYS A 160 -8.72 10.38 -10.16
CA LYS A 160 -9.12 9.18 -10.89
C LYS A 160 -9.90 8.22 -10.00
N ASP A 161 -10.80 7.45 -10.60
CA ASP A 161 -11.38 6.25 -9.95
C ASP A 161 -10.40 5.09 -10.11
N ALA A 162 -10.02 4.46 -9.01
CA ALA A 162 -9.15 3.29 -9.02
C ALA A 162 -9.81 2.14 -8.27
N GLU A 163 -9.76 0.96 -8.86
CA GLU A 163 -10.20 -0.30 -8.30
C GLU A 163 -9.05 -1.31 -8.36
N SER A 164 -8.93 -2.17 -7.37
CA SER A 164 -7.97 -3.28 -7.39
C SER A 164 -8.57 -4.56 -6.84
N TRP A 165 -8.07 -5.70 -7.33
CA TRP A 165 -8.44 -7.04 -6.92
C TRP A 165 -7.17 -7.84 -6.63
N MET A 166 -6.76 -7.92 -5.37
CA MET A 166 -5.53 -8.57 -4.95
C MET A 166 -5.76 -10.05 -4.60
N ALA A 167 -5.06 -10.95 -5.29
CA ALA A 167 -5.21 -12.40 -5.12
C ALA A 167 -4.72 -12.87 -3.73
N GLN A 168 -5.48 -13.77 -3.11
CA GLN A 168 -5.22 -14.24 -1.75
C GLN A 168 -4.50 -15.59 -1.68
N GLN A 169 -4.11 -16.14 -2.84
CA GLN A 169 -3.43 -17.42 -2.92
C GLN A 169 -2.11 -17.39 -2.11
N PRO A 170 -1.82 -18.46 -1.33
CA PRO A 170 -0.69 -18.46 -0.40
C PRO A 170 0.66 -18.58 -1.10
N GLY A 171 0.72 -19.30 -2.24
CA GLY A 171 1.94 -19.53 -3.00
C GLY A 171 2.42 -18.30 -3.77
N PRO A 172 3.68 -18.28 -4.25
CA PRO A 172 4.18 -17.21 -5.10
C PRO A 172 3.36 -17.05 -6.38
N LEU A 173 3.14 -15.80 -6.82
CA LEU A 173 2.35 -15.49 -8.01
C LEU A 173 3.13 -14.59 -8.97
N HIS A 174 3.01 -14.85 -10.28
CA HIS A 174 3.47 -13.91 -11.31
C HIS A 174 2.44 -12.84 -11.64
N ARG A 175 1.15 -13.14 -11.44
CA ARG A 175 0.03 -12.21 -11.56
C ARG A 175 -0.60 -12.06 -10.19
N LEU A 176 -0.44 -10.89 -9.59
CA LEU A 176 -0.84 -10.60 -8.22
C LEU A 176 -2.30 -10.20 -8.12
N GLY A 177 -2.88 -9.72 -9.21
CA GLY A 177 -4.23 -9.20 -9.22
C GLY A 177 -4.60 -8.47 -10.51
N LEU A 178 -5.65 -7.68 -10.44
CA LEU A 178 -6.04 -6.71 -11.45
C LEU A 178 -6.14 -5.33 -10.83
N SER A 179 -5.80 -4.29 -11.58
CA SER A 179 -6.16 -2.91 -11.29
C SER A 179 -7.06 -2.39 -12.40
N ARG A 180 -7.95 -1.47 -12.06
CA ARG A 180 -8.73 -0.71 -13.02
C ARG A 180 -8.67 0.76 -12.67
N THR A 181 -8.25 1.60 -13.60
CA THR A 181 -8.18 3.05 -13.42
C THR A 181 -8.83 3.72 -14.61
N ASP A 182 -9.80 4.61 -14.37
CA ASP A 182 -10.55 5.33 -15.41
C ASP A 182 -11.10 4.43 -16.54
N GLY A 183 -11.49 3.20 -16.20
CA GLY A 183 -12.07 2.22 -17.12
C GLY A 183 -11.05 1.29 -17.81
N GLU A 184 -9.76 1.62 -17.77
CA GLU A 184 -8.70 0.73 -18.25
C GLU A 184 -8.38 -0.32 -17.20
N THR A 185 -8.39 -1.61 -17.56
CA THR A 185 -8.08 -2.72 -16.65
C THR A 185 -6.76 -3.37 -17.04
N LEU A 186 -5.82 -3.41 -16.11
CA LEU A 186 -4.48 -3.96 -16.32
C LEU A 186 -4.17 -5.05 -15.28
N PRO A 187 -3.34 -6.04 -15.62
CA PRO A 187 -2.85 -6.99 -14.64
C PRO A 187 -1.84 -6.31 -13.70
N ILE A 188 -1.92 -6.65 -12.41
CA ILE A 188 -0.85 -6.35 -11.45
C ILE A 188 0.10 -7.54 -11.49
N ASN A 189 1.32 -7.32 -11.97
CA ASN A 189 2.32 -8.37 -12.13
C ASN A 189 3.37 -8.34 -11.01
N ALA A 190 4.05 -9.46 -10.83
CA ALA A 190 5.24 -9.55 -9.99
C ALA A 190 6.32 -8.56 -10.45
N GLU A 191 7.14 -8.10 -9.51
CA GLU A 191 8.23 -7.19 -9.81
C GLU A 191 9.26 -7.83 -10.76
N LEU A 192 9.92 -6.98 -11.55
CA LEU A 192 10.97 -7.44 -12.46
C LEU A 192 12.10 -8.11 -11.66
N GLY A 193 12.35 -9.38 -11.95
CA GLY A 193 13.34 -10.20 -11.24
C GLY A 193 12.72 -11.33 -10.42
N ASP A 194 11.41 -11.29 -10.16
CA ASP A 194 10.67 -12.36 -9.47
C ASP A 194 10.37 -13.54 -10.41
N THR A 195 11.42 -14.22 -10.84
CA THR A 195 11.36 -15.39 -11.74
C THR A 195 10.59 -16.58 -11.18
N LYS A 196 10.38 -16.64 -9.85
CA LYS A 196 9.59 -17.66 -9.16
C LYS A 196 8.21 -17.16 -8.72
N GLY A 197 7.86 -15.92 -9.06
CA GLY A 197 6.68 -15.21 -8.57
C GLY A 197 6.91 -14.58 -7.19
N THR A 198 6.06 -13.61 -6.87
CA THR A 198 6.12 -12.87 -5.60
C THR A 198 5.39 -13.66 -4.50
N PRO A 199 6.06 -14.08 -3.42
CA PRO A 199 5.42 -14.77 -2.30
C PRO A 199 4.52 -13.82 -1.49
N ALA A 200 3.67 -14.36 -0.62
CA ALA A 200 2.92 -13.53 0.33
C ALA A 200 3.90 -12.79 1.26
N GLY A 201 3.70 -11.48 1.44
CA GLY A 201 4.67 -10.62 2.12
C GLY A 201 4.33 -9.14 2.05
N LEU A 202 5.29 -8.28 2.41
CA LEU A 202 5.10 -6.82 2.35
C LEU A 202 4.80 -6.30 0.93
N SER A 203 5.35 -6.93 -0.10
CA SER A 203 5.10 -6.61 -1.52
C SER A 203 3.85 -7.28 -2.09
N ARG A 204 3.28 -8.27 -1.39
CA ARG A 204 2.03 -8.95 -1.76
C ARG A 204 1.28 -9.38 -0.50
N PRO A 205 0.65 -8.44 0.21
CA PRO A 205 -0.05 -8.76 1.44
C PRO A 205 -1.28 -9.62 1.14
N THR A 206 -1.39 -10.77 1.80
CA THR A 206 -2.63 -11.56 1.85
C THR A 206 -3.24 -11.48 3.24
N TYR A 207 -4.55 -11.66 3.37
CA TYR A 207 -5.26 -11.62 4.64
C TYR A 207 -4.69 -12.64 5.64
N ASN A 208 -4.38 -13.85 5.17
CA ASN A 208 -3.77 -14.91 5.98
C ASN A 208 -2.33 -14.54 6.41
N TRP A 209 -1.55 -13.92 5.53
CA TRP A 209 -0.22 -13.42 5.90
C TRP A 209 -0.31 -12.29 6.92
N LEU A 210 -1.23 -11.32 6.73
CA LEU A 210 -1.48 -10.24 7.70
C LEU A 210 -1.90 -10.78 9.07
N ALA A 211 -2.72 -11.84 9.10
CA ALA A 211 -3.15 -12.49 10.34
C ALA A 211 -2.01 -13.25 11.04
N SER A 212 -0.96 -13.64 10.30
CA SER A 212 0.22 -14.31 10.84
C SER A 212 1.26 -13.36 11.45
N LEU A 213 1.13 -12.05 11.20
CA LEU A 213 2.06 -11.06 11.73
C LEU A 213 2.05 -11.02 13.26
N PRO A 214 3.17 -10.65 13.91
CA PRO A 214 3.20 -10.47 15.36
C PRO A 214 2.11 -9.49 15.81
N ALA A 215 1.32 -9.90 16.79
CA ALA A 215 0.31 -9.01 17.39
C ALA A 215 0.87 -8.11 18.49
N ASP A 216 2.08 -8.41 18.97
CA ASP A 216 2.80 -7.53 19.90
C ASP A 216 3.37 -6.33 19.12
N PRO A 217 3.03 -5.08 19.48
CA PRO A 217 3.42 -3.91 18.71
C PRO A 217 4.93 -3.71 18.59
N ASP A 218 5.71 -4.08 19.62
CA ASP A 218 7.18 -3.92 19.58
C ASP A 218 7.81 -4.95 18.64
N LYS A 219 7.36 -6.21 18.71
CA LYS A 219 7.82 -7.27 17.80
C LYS A 219 7.40 -6.98 16.37
N LEU A 220 6.19 -6.48 16.16
CA LEU A 220 5.69 -6.10 14.84
C LEU A 220 6.52 -4.94 14.28
N LEU A 221 6.76 -3.90 15.08
CA LEU A 221 7.56 -2.77 14.67
C LEU A 221 8.99 -3.21 14.31
N ALA A 222 9.63 -4.01 15.16
CA ALA A 222 10.95 -4.56 14.88
C ALA A 222 10.98 -5.39 13.58
N TYR A 223 9.95 -6.20 13.33
CA TYR A 223 9.81 -6.94 12.08
C TYR A 223 9.73 -5.99 10.87
N LEU A 224 8.93 -4.93 10.94
CA LEU A 224 8.81 -3.94 9.86
C LEU A 224 10.13 -3.19 9.63
N TYR A 225 10.80 -2.74 10.70
CA TYR A 225 12.14 -2.16 10.60
C TYR A 225 13.20 -3.11 10.04
N ALA A 226 13.00 -4.43 10.11
CA ALA A 226 13.91 -5.39 9.50
C ALA A 226 13.57 -5.68 8.03
N LYS A 227 12.29 -5.59 7.65
CA LYS A 227 11.79 -6.09 6.36
C LYS A 227 11.38 -5.03 5.34
N THR A 228 11.04 -3.82 5.78
CA THR A 228 10.78 -2.71 4.85
C THR A 228 12.05 -2.44 4.03
N PRO A 229 12.00 -2.28 2.70
CA PRO A 229 13.18 -1.90 1.95
C PRO A 229 13.76 -0.55 2.41
N ALA A 230 15.09 -0.43 2.42
CA ALA A 230 15.73 0.86 2.63
C ALA A 230 15.83 1.58 1.28
N ALA A 231 15.59 2.89 1.28
CA ALA A 231 15.79 3.75 0.13
C ALA A 231 16.84 4.80 0.47
N GLU A 232 17.79 5.02 -0.44
CA GLU A 232 18.87 5.98 -0.24
C GLU A 232 18.31 7.39 -0.05
N GLY A 233 18.88 8.13 0.90
CA GLY A 233 18.43 9.50 1.21
C GLY A 233 17.10 9.61 1.96
N ARG A 234 16.38 8.52 2.22
CA ARG A 234 15.13 8.53 3.00
C ARG A 234 15.36 8.15 4.46
N GLU A 235 14.57 8.71 5.36
CA GLU A 235 14.60 8.31 6.77
C GLU A 235 14.01 6.91 6.95
N ARG A 236 14.67 6.07 7.74
CA ARG A 236 14.22 4.69 7.98
C ARG A 236 12.81 4.64 8.57
N ASP A 237 12.58 5.50 9.55
CA ASP A 237 11.29 5.68 10.23
C ASP A 237 10.19 6.14 9.25
N GLN A 238 10.52 6.95 8.25
CA GLN A 238 9.56 7.35 7.21
C GLN A 238 9.12 6.14 6.38
N ALA A 239 10.08 5.35 5.92
CA ALA A 239 9.78 4.16 5.11
C ALA A 239 8.91 3.17 5.87
N VAL A 240 9.18 2.96 7.17
CA VAL A 240 8.36 2.08 8.02
C VAL A 240 6.97 2.68 8.26
N PHE A 241 6.87 3.99 8.49
CA PHE A 241 5.59 4.67 8.60
C PHE A 241 4.76 4.45 7.32
N GLU A 242 5.28 4.78 6.14
CA GLU A 242 4.58 4.56 4.87
C GLU A 242 4.21 3.10 4.61
N GLN A 243 5.09 2.15 4.96
CA GLN A 243 4.78 0.73 4.87
C GLN A 243 3.56 0.34 5.72
N ILE A 244 3.45 0.86 6.95
CA ILE A 244 2.26 0.63 7.80
C ILE A 244 1.02 1.22 7.12
N GLY A 245 1.12 2.44 6.60
CA GLY A 245 0.00 3.11 5.92
C GLY A 245 -0.48 2.33 4.69
N GLY A 246 0.44 1.83 3.86
CA GLY A 246 0.11 1.01 2.69
C GLY A 246 -0.55 -0.32 3.03
N LEU A 247 -0.22 -0.93 4.17
CA LEU A 247 -0.90 -2.13 4.64
C LEU A 247 -2.34 -1.83 5.12
N LEU A 248 -2.58 -0.65 5.70
CA LEU A 248 -3.86 -0.25 6.28
C LEU A 248 -4.91 0.22 5.25
N GLY A 249 -4.52 0.54 4.01
CA GLY A 249 -5.42 0.91 2.90
C GLY A 249 -6.23 -0.25 2.30
N GLY A 250 -6.57 -1.25 3.11
CA GLY A 250 -7.25 -2.47 2.66
C GLY A 250 -7.93 -3.22 3.79
N LEU A 251 -8.56 -4.36 3.47
CA LEU A 251 -9.13 -5.25 4.50
C LEU A 251 -8.03 -5.84 5.37
N MET A 252 -8.14 -5.59 6.68
CA MET A 252 -7.14 -5.97 7.68
C MET A 252 -7.78 -6.86 8.75
N PRO A 253 -7.11 -7.93 9.21
CA PRO A 253 -7.49 -8.62 10.44
C PRO A 253 -7.53 -7.64 11.62
N PRO A 254 -8.63 -7.56 12.41
CA PRO A 254 -8.80 -6.54 13.46
C PRO A 254 -7.63 -6.45 14.45
N ARG A 255 -7.10 -7.60 14.88
CA ARG A 255 -5.95 -7.68 15.79
C ARG A 255 -4.67 -7.11 15.15
N THR A 256 -4.45 -7.38 13.87
CA THR A 256 -3.28 -6.86 13.14
C THR A 256 -3.40 -5.36 12.91
N ALA A 257 -4.60 -4.86 12.58
CA ALA A 257 -4.86 -3.42 12.46
C ALA A 257 -4.51 -2.69 13.77
N ALA A 258 -5.03 -3.20 14.89
CA ALA A 258 -4.78 -2.64 16.21
C ALA A 258 -3.27 -2.60 16.54
N ALA A 259 -2.53 -3.68 16.26
CA ALA A 259 -1.09 -3.76 16.49
C ALA A 259 -0.31 -2.79 15.58
N LEU A 260 -0.70 -2.64 14.31
CA LEU A 260 -0.08 -1.69 13.37
C LEU A 260 -0.23 -0.23 13.84
N TYR A 261 -1.41 0.17 14.33
CA TYR A 261 -1.60 1.51 14.88
C TYR A 261 -0.77 1.75 16.15
N GLN A 262 -0.66 0.76 17.03
CA GLN A 262 0.19 0.84 18.23
C GLN A 262 1.67 0.88 17.86
N ALA A 263 2.10 0.13 16.84
CA ALA A 263 3.45 0.17 16.31
C ALA A 263 3.76 1.55 15.71
N ALA A 264 2.84 2.12 14.92
CA ALA A 264 2.99 3.46 14.36
C ALA A 264 3.17 4.55 15.44
N ALA A 265 2.48 4.42 16.58
CA ALA A 265 2.60 5.37 17.69
C ALA A 265 4.01 5.43 18.32
N LYS A 266 4.81 4.37 18.12
CA LYS A 266 6.17 4.24 18.63
C LYS A 266 7.22 4.76 17.66
N ILE A 267 6.86 5.05 16.40
CA ILE A 267 7.78 5.57 15.40
C ILE A 267 8.18 7.02 15.76
N PRO A 268 9.48 7.35 15.81
CA PRO A 268 9.94 8.72 16.02
C PRO A 268 9.41 9.69 14.94
N GLY A 269 8.97 10.87 15.38
CA GLY A 269 8.49 11.94 14.50
C GLY A 269 7.02 11.82 14.07
N VAL A 270 6.28 10.80 14.53
CA VAL A 270 4.83 10.71 14.32
C VAL A 270 4.11 11.73 15.19
N ASP A 271 3.28 12.56 14.56
CA ASP A 271 2.51 13.62 15.21
C ASP A 271 1.06 13.69 14.70
N ARG A 272 0.24 14.54 15.31
CA ARG A 272 -1.11 14.86 14.84
C ARG A 272 -1.07 16.07 13.92
N SER A 273 -1.92 16.05 12.91
CA SER A 273 -2.27 17.25 12.16
C SER A 273 -3.72 17.67 12.44
N SER A 274 -3.97 18.97 12.29
CA SER A 274 -5.31 19.54 12.32
C SER A 274 -5.80 19.75 10.88
N GLY A 275 -7.10 19.60 10.66
CA GLY A 275 -7.70 19.86 9.35
C GLY A 275 -7.32 18.86 8.24
N ALA A 276 -6.92 17.65 8.62
CA ALA A 276 -6.63 16.59 7.66
C ALA A 276 -7.86 16.30 6.78
N ARG A 277 -7.61 16.11 5.49
CA ARG A 277 -8.64 15.83 4.49
C ARG A 277 -8.12 14.80 3.51
N ASP A 278 -8.96 13.87 3.09
CA ASP A 278 -8.62 12.90 2.03
C ASP A 278 -8.70 13.51 0.62
N ALA A 279 -8.55 12.68 -0.41
CA ALA A 279 -8.56 13.14 -1.81
C ALA A 279 -9.88 13.78 -2.27
N ILE A 280 -11.03 13.38 -1.70
CA ILE A 280 -12.35 13.91 -2.03
C ILE A 280 -12.82 15.01 -1.07
N GLY A 281 -11.99 15.38 -0.08
CA GLY A 281 -12.22 16.50 0.82
C GLY A 281 -12.92 16.16 2.13
N ARG A 282 -13.19 14.89 2.42
CA ARG A 282 -13.74 14.45 3.72
C ARG A 282 -12.76 14.86 4.82
N GLN A 283 -13.26 15.60 5.81
CA GLN A 283 -12.44 16.03 6.93
C GLN A 283 -12.31 14.90 7.95
N GLY A 284 -11.09 14.71 8.46
CA GLY A 284 -10.77 13.65 9.39
C GLY A 284 -9.75 14.04 10.44
N LEU A 285 -9.39 13.06 11.25
CA LEU A 285 -8.31 13.11 12.22
C LEU A 285 -7.00 12.76 11.50
N GLY A 286 -5.99 13.60 11.67
CA GLY A 286 -4.72 13.45 10.96
C GLY A 286 -3.61 12.83 11.82
N ILE A 287 -2.88 11.87 11.24
CA ILE A 287 -1.60 11.38 11.76
C ILE A 287 -0.54 11.63 10.70
N VAL A 288 0.55 12.30 11.06
CA VAL A 288 1.60 12.73 10.12
C VAL A 288 2.98 12.27 10.53
N ARG A 289 3.86 12.12 9.54
CA ARG A 289 5.30 12.04 9.75
C ARG A 289 6.03 12.82 8.67
N ASP A 290 7.05 13.55 9.08
CA ASP A 290 7.92 14.33 8.20
C ASP A 290 9.26 13.62 8.02
N ASP A 291 9.60 13.31 6.77
CA ASP A 291 10.97 13.00 6.37
C ASP A 291 11.70 14.32 6.13
N LYS A 292 12.49 14.77 7.11
CA LYS A 292 13.19 16.06 7.03
C LYS A 292 14.34 15.98 6.03
N ARG A 293 14.98 14.81 5.91
CA ARG A 293 16.05 14.55 4.97
C ARG A 293 15.54 14.64 3.53
N TYR A 294 14.50 13.88 3.21
CA TYR A 294 13.94 13.82 1.85
C TYR A 294 13.03 15.02 1.53
N GLY A 295 12.45 15.67 2.54
CA GLY A 295 11.58 16.83 2.37
C GLY A 295 10.15 16.49 1.99
N VAL A 296 9.61 15.39 2.54
CA VAL A 296 8.25 14.92 2.28
C VAL A 296 7.53 14.71 3.60
N ARG A 297 6.26 15.13 3.65
CA ARG A 297 5.32 14.76 4.71
C ARG A 297 4.36 13.71 4.17
N THR A 298 4.07 12.71 4.99
CA THR A 298 2.97 11.78 4.77
C THR A 298 1.92 11.98 5.86
N GLU A 299 0.65 12.04 5.47
CA GLU A 299 -0.51 12.25 6.32
C GLU A 299 -1.54 11.14 6.10
N TRP A 300 -1.99 10.52 7.18
CA TRP A 300 -3.12 9.60 7.21
C TRP A 300 -4.35 10.31 7.73
N VAL A 301 -5.50 9.99 7.14
CA VAL A 301 -6.78 10.61 7.47
C VAL A 301 -7.74 9.55 7.98
N PHE A 302 -8.36 9.79 9.14
CA PHE A 302 -9.32 8.88 9.77
C PHE A 302 -10.67 9.57 9.98
N ASP A 303 -11.79 8.84 9.86
CA ASP A 303 -13.11 9.36 10.15
C ASP A 303 -13.20 9.74 11.64
N THR A 304 -13.86 10.86 11.91
CA THR A 304 -13.97 11.41 13.27
C THR A 304 -14.92 10.62 14.17
N ARG A 305 -15.81 9.80 13.60
CA ARG A 305 -16.88 9.08 14.30
C ARG A 305 -16.48 7.66 14.64
N ASP A 306 -15.95 6.92 13.66
CA ASP A 306 -15.66 5.50 13.80
C ASP A 306 -14.17 5.14 13.64
N TYR A 307 -13.31 6.14 13.41
CA TYR A 307 -11.87 5.95 13.20
C TYR A 307 -11.50 5.10 11.98
N SER A 308 -12.42 4.87 11.05
CA SER A 308 -12.10 4.22 9.77
C SER A 308 -11.05 5.00 9.00
N PHE A 309 -10.16 4.28 8.31
CA PHE A 309 -9.15 4.91 7.47
C PHE A 309 -9.81 5.47 6.21
N LEU A 310 -9.69 6.79 6.01
CA LEU A 310 -10.29 7.50 4.88
C LEU A 310 -9.34 7.65 3.70
N GLY A 311 -8.04 7.50 3.91
CA GLY A 311 -7.02 7.64 2.88
C GLY A 311 -5.75 8.33 3.39
N SER A 312 -4.85 8.64 2.47
CA SER A 312 -3.58 9.27 2.78
C SER A 312 -3.17 10.35 1.80
N ARG A 313 -2.22 11.18 2.20
CA ARG A 313 -1.65 12.27 1.39
C ARG A 313 -0.17 12.34 1.60
N SER A 314 0.55 12.77 0.56
CA SER A 314 1.93 13.20 0.70
C SER A 314 2.19 14.49 -0.08
N TYR A 315 3.06 15.33 0.48
CA TYR A 315 3.44 16.60 -0.11
C TYR A 315 4.86 17.00 0.27
N LEU A 316 5.46 17.84 -0.58
CA LEU A 316 6.78 18.40 -0.31
C LEU A 316 6.74 19.36 0.89
N THR A 317 7.72 19.26 1.78
CA THR A 317 7.88 20.17 2.94
C THR A 317 8.95 21.24 2.69
N LYS A 318 9.72 21.11 1.61
CA LYS A 318 10.72 22.08 1.16
C LYS A 318 10.76 22.13 -0.36
N ASP A 319 11.41 23.15 -0.90
CA ASP A 319 11.68 23.24 -2.34
C ASP A 319 12.62 22.11 -2.79
N THR A 320 12.30 21.50 -3.94
CA THR A 320 13.11 20.48 -4.60
C THR A 320 13.31 20.82 -6.07
N SER A 321 14.08 19.99 -6.78
CA SER A 321 14.26 20.15 -8.23
C SER A 321 12.95 20.02 -9.03
N TYR A 322 11.97 19.26 -8.49
CA TYR A 322 10.73 18.92 -9.17
C TYR A 322 9.49 19.64 -8.61
N GLY A 323 9.57 20.32 -7.47
CA GLY A 323 8.41 21.04 -6.91
C GLY A 323 8.76 22.04 -5.81
N LYS A 324 7.78 22.84 -5.39
CA LYS A 324 7.90 23.77 -4.28
C LYS A 324 7.40 23.13 -2.99
N ALA A 325 7.76 23.69 -1.85
CA ALA A 325 7.09 23.34 -0.60
C ALA A 325 5.57 23.46 -0.75
N GLY A 326 4.82 22.47 -0.28
CA GLY A 326 3.37 22.37 -0.44
C GLY A 326 2.88 21.68 -1.71
N THR A 327 3.76 21.35 -2.67
CA THR A 327 3.38 20.56 -3.85
C THR A 327 2.86 19.18 -3.42
N LEU A 328 1.63 18.85 -3.81
CA LEU A 328 1.03 17.53 -3.61
C LEU A 328 1.76 16.48 -4.45
N LEU A 329 2.11 15.36 -3.84
CA LEU A 329 2.74 14.22 -4.50
C LEU A 329 1.76 13.05 -4.66
N PHE A 330 0.94 12.81 -3.64
CA PHE A 330 -0.06 11.75 -3.67
C PHE A 330 -1.26 12.13 -2.79
N SER A 331 -2.45 11.66 -3.16
CA SER A 331 -3.65 11.75 -2.34
C SER A 331 -4.61 10.63 -2.70
N SER A 332 -5.07 9.88 -1.72
CA SER A 332 -6.11 8.87 -1.85
C SER A 332 -7.35 9.18 -1.00
N ALA A 333 -8.47 8.55 -1.35
CA ALA A 333 -9.68 8.47 -0.55
C ALA A 333 -10.28 7.07 -0.69
N GLU A 334 -10.31 6.31 0.40
CA GLU A 334 -10.88 4.96 0.45
C GLU A 334 -12.40 5.04 0.35
N LEU A 335 -12.98 4.29 -0.58
CA LEU A 335 -14.43 4.28 -0.83
C LEU A 335 -15.07 2.96 -0.40
N ALA A 336 -14.45 1.84 -0.76
CA ALA A 336 -14.98 0.53 -0.44
C ALA A 336 -13.88 -0.53 -0.37
N HIS A 337 -14.08 -1.51 0.52
CA HIS A 337 -13.32 -2.75 0.51
C HIS A 337 -14.26 -3.95 0.62
N ALA A 338 -13.91 -5.04 -0.07
CA ALA A 338 -14.71 -6.26 -0.03
C ALA A 338 -13.87 -7.51 -0.29
N VAL A 339 -14.45 -8.68 -0.01
CA VAL A 339 -13.93 -9.96 -0.48
C VAL A 339 -14.81 -10.39 -1.66
N VAL A 340 -14.19 -10.75 -2.78
CA VAL A 340 -14.91 -11.20 -3.99
C VAL A 340 -14.32 -12.49 -4.53
N ASP A 341 -15.15 -13.30 -5.19
CA ASP A 341 -14.73 -14.60 -5.71
C ASP A 341 -13.98 -14.52 -7.04
N LYS A 342 -14.05 -13.38 -7.74
CA LYS A 342 -13.41 -13.19 -9.05
C LYS A 342 -12.83 -11.79 -9.18
N ALA A 343 -11.60 -11.70 -9.71
CA ALA A 343 -11.01 -10.42 -10.08
C ALA A 343 -11.83 -9.73 -11.18
N GLY A 344 -11.89 -8.40 -11.11
CA GLY A 344 -12.59 -7.56 -12.09
C GLY A 344 -14.10 -7.42 -11.87
N VAL A 345 -14.66 -8.14 -10.88
CA VAL A 345 -16.08 -8.10 -10.51
C VAL A 345 -16.24 -7.27 -9.23
N ARG A 346 -17.19 -6.33 -9.23
CA ARG A 346 -17.54 -5.53 -8.06
C ARG A 346 -18.35 -6.35 -7.05
N PRO A 347 -18.31 -6.03 -5.75
CA PRO A 347 -19.17 -6.66 -4.76
C PRO A 347 -20.64 -6.33 -5.01
N ALA A 348 -21.54 -7.30 -4.80
CA ALA A 348 -22.97 -7.19 -5.12
C ALA A 348 -23.71 -6.04 -4.39
N ALA A 349 -23.16 -5.50 -3.30
CA ALA A 349 -23.74 -4.37 -2.59
C ALA A 349 -23.61 -3.02 -3.32
N GLU A 350 -22.74 -2.92 -4.34
CA GLU A 350 -22.52 -1.69 -5.11
C GLU A 350 -23.48 -1.52 -6.31
N ASP A 351 -24.17 -2.58 -6.74
CA ASP A 351 -25.08 -2.53 -7.90
C ASP A 351 -26.45 -1.91 -7.58
N GLY A 352 -26.69 -1.49 -6.33
CA GLY A 352 -27.99 -0.99 -5.84
C GLY A 352 -28.19 0.53 -5.84
N SER A 353 -27.17 1.34 -6.15
CA SER A 353 -27.29 2.82 -6.09
C SER A 353 -27.44 3.49 -7.46
N GLY A 354 -27.98 2.79 -8.45
CA GLY A 354 -28.19 3.29 -9.81
C GLY A 354 -29.62 3.11 -10.28
N THR A 355 -30.53 4.00 -9.87
CA THR A 355 -31.66 4.56 -10.66
C THR A 355 -32.53 5.41 -9.73
N ALA A 356 -32.45 6.73 -9.92
CA ALA A 356 -33.55 7.63 -9.64
C ALA A 356 -34.30 7.89 -10.96
#